data_AF-A0A498FYH2-F1
#
_entry.id   AF-A0A498FYH2-F1
#
_cell.length_a   1.000
_cell.length_b   1.000
_cell.length_c   1.000
_cell.angle_alpha   90.00
_cell.angle_beta   90.00
_cell.angle_gamma   90.00
#
_symmetry.space_group_name_H-M   'P 1'
#
loop_
_entity.id
_entity.type
_entity.pdbx_description
1 polymer ?
#
loop_
_entity_poly.entity_id
_entity_poly.type
_entity_poly.pdbx_seq_one_letter_code
_entity_poly.pdbx_strand_id
1 'polypeptide(L)'
;IYTMLFEELEKLDATHCLVVLDEIDAIGNDDDILYKLPRANDNGNVRDTSVGVIGISNDFTFRDNLSARVKDSLCDEEIHFPPYDANELGNILKQRASEAFHDTTASQLDNGAFELSSDILEDDVIPLCAAFAAQDSGSARQALKLLYK
;
A
#
# COMPACT_ATOMS: atom_id res chain seq x y z
N ILE A 1 4.52 23.04 16.21
CA ILE A 1 4.65 21.59 15.88
C ILE A 1 5.39 21.44 14.55
N TYR A 2 4.87 21.95 13.43
CA TYR A 2 5.54 21.86 12.11
C TYR A 2 6.97 22.43 12.06
N THR A 3 7.28 23.49 12.81
CA THR A 3 8.64 24.07 12.87
C THR A 3 9.68 23.06 13.36
N MET A 4 9.36 22.29 14.40
CA MET A 4 10.28 21.27 14.93
C MET A 4 10.52 20.16 13.91
N LEU A 5 9.48 19.75 13.18
CA LEU A 5 9.61 18.77 12.11
C LEU A 5 10.58 19.24 11.02
N PHE A 6 10.42 20.48 10.54
CA PHE A 6 11.30 21.02 9.48
C PHE A 6 12.73 21.24 9.95
N GLU A 7 12.94 21.69 11.19
CA GLU A 7 14.28 21.81 11.77
C GLU A 7 14.98 20.45 11.88
N GLU A 8 14.27 19.39 12.24
CA GLU A 8 14.84 18.05 12.27
C GLU A 8 15.15 17.53 10.86
N LEU A 9 14.29 17.84 9.87
CA LEU A 9 14.56 17.51 8.48
C LEU A 9 15.80 18.23 7.94
N GLU A 10 16.04 19.50 8.28
CA GLU A 10 17.26 20.22 7.89
C GLU A 10 18.53 19.69 8.56
N LYS A 11 18.42 19.12 9.76
CA LYS A 11 19.58 18.52 10.45
C LYS A 11 19.95 17.14 9.92
N LEU A 12 19.08 16.51 9.14
CA LEU A 12 19.41 15.21 8.53
C LEU A 12 20.54 15.41 7.52
N ASP A 13 21.59 14.61 7.67
CA ASP A 13 22.63 14.47 6.63
C ASP A 13 22.11 13.55 5.51
N ALA A 14 21.01 13.96 4.87
CA ALA A 14 20.33 13.23 3.82
C ALA A 14 19.93 14.17 2.70
N THR A 15 20.20 13.76 1.46
CA THR A 15 19.80 14.53 0.27
C THR A 15 18.30 14.46 0.01
N HIS A 16 17.62 13.38 0.44
CA HIS A 16 16.20 13.14 0.22
C HIS A 16 15.56 12.54 1.47
N CYS A 17 14.33 13.00 1.79
CA CYS A 17 13.47 12.44 2.81
C CYS A 17 12.12 12.11 2.19
N LEU A 18 11.68 10.85 2.35
CA LEU A 18 10.38 10.40 1.87
C LEU A 18 9.46 10.17 3.06
N VAL A 19 8.37 10.93 3.12
CA VAL A 19 7.34 10.77 4.15
C VAL A 19 6.20 9.95 3.57
N VAL A 20 6.00 8.75 4.12
CA VAL A 20 4.89 7.87 3.76
C VAL A 20 3.79 8.02 4.79
N LEU A 21 2.61 8.44 4.35
CA LEU A 21 1.42 8.61 5.17
C LEU A 21 0.41 7.55 4.75
N ASP A 22 0.08 6.63 5.67
CA ASP A 22 -0.96 5.62 5.47
C ASP A 22 -2.29 6.10 6.04
N GLU A 23 -3.40 5.60 5.48
CA GLU A 23 -4.78 6.00 5.82
C GLU A 23 -4.96 7.53 5.88
N ILE A 24 -4.48 8.25 4.85
CA ILE A 24 -4.53 9.72 4.82
C ILE A 24 -5.96 10.28 4.88
N ASP A 25 -6.96 9.48 4.53
CA ASP A 25 -8.37 9.79 4.70
C ASP A 25 -8.79 9.97 6.16
N ALA A 26 -8.05 9.39 7.12
CA ALA A 26 -8.30 9.57 8.55
C ALA A 26 -7.90 10.96 9.08
N ILE A 27 -7.10 11.73 8.35
CA ILE A 27 -6.68 13.10 8.74
C ILE A 27 -7.89 14.06 8.82
N GLY A 28 -8.98 13.74 8.11
CA GLY A 28 -10.20 14.56 8.10
C GLY A 28 -9.97 15.93 7.47
N ASN A 29 -10.55 16.97 8.08
CA ASN A 29 -10.51 18.33 7.52
C ASN A 29 -9.23 19.12 7.82
N ASP A 30 -8.30 18.58 8.63
CA ASP A 30 -7.03 19.23 8.96
C ASP A 30 -5.92 18.73 8.00
N ASP A 31 -6.08 19.02 6.71
CA ASP A 31 -5.20 18.60 5.60
C ASP A 31 -3.93 19.46 5.46
N ASP A 32 -3.66 20.32 6.44
CA ASP A 32 -2.61 21.34 6.42
C ASP A 32 -1.20 20.71 6.31
N ILE A 33 -1.00 19.53 6.91
CA ILE A 33 0.25 18.75 6.80
C ILE A 33 0.47 18.24 5.37
N LEU A 34 -0.61 17.83 4.69
CA LEU A 34 -0.58 17.33 3.32
C LEU A 34 -0.25 18.43 2.30
N TYR A 35 -0.46 19.70 2.67
CA TYR A 35 0.02 20.85 1.91
C TYR A 35 1.47 21.22 2.24
N LYS A 36 1.82 21.27 3.54
CA LYS A 36 3.09 21.82 4.01
C LYS A 36 4.29 20.91 3.73
N LEU A 37 4.10 19.58 3.76
CA LEU A 37 5.19 18.64 3.51
C LEU A 37 5.65 18.63 2.04
N PRO A 38 4.78 18.49 1.02
CA PRO A 38 5.24 18.50 -0.36
C PRO A 38 5.88 19.84 -0.76
N ARG A 39 5.41 20.94 -0.16
CA ARG A 39 5.95 22.28 -0.39
C ARG A 39 7.02 22.70 0.62
N ALA A 40 7.60 21.78 1.40
CA ALA A 40 8.59 22.14 2.42
C ALA A 40 9.81 22.84 1.81
N ASN A 41 10.28 22.36 0.66
CA ASN A 41 11.37 22.98 -0.09
C ASN A 41 10.95 24.30 -0.75
N ASP A 42 9.80 24.35 -1.42
CA ASP A 42 9.28 25.56 -2.09
C ASP A 42 9.05 26.73 -1.11
N ASN A 43 8.58 26.42 0.10
CA ASN A 43 8.33 27.41 1.15
C ASN A 43 9.63 27.83 1.86
N GLY A 44 10.77 27.23 1.53
CA GLY A 44 12.06 27.50 2.16
C GLY A 44 12.18 27.02 3.60
N ASN A 45 11.30 26.10 4.02
CA ASN A 45 11.33 25.49 5.36
C ASN A 45 12.43 24.43 5.48
N VAL A 46 12.82 23.82 4.36
CA VAL A 46 13.91 22.84 4.26
C VAL A 46 14.69 23.15 2.98
N ARG A 47 16.01 23.23 3.06
CA ARG A 47 16.86 23.62 1.91
C ARG A 47 17.73 22.51 1.37
N ASP A 48 18.43 21.81 2.27
CA ASP A 48 19.48 20.86 1.88
C ASP A 48 18.94 19.44 1.64
N THR A 49 17.71 19.17 2.08
CA THR A 49 17.04 17.88 1.93
C THR A 49 15.78 18.03 1.09
N SER A 50 15.69 17.30 -0.02
CA SER A 50 14.48 17.21 -0.84
C SER A 50 13.41 16.37 -0.14
N VAL A 51 12.22 16.91 0.09
CA VAL A 51 11.11 16.24 0.78
C VAL A 51 10.10 15.73 -0.23
N GLY A 52 9.87 14.42 -0.25
CA GLY A 52 8.80 13.77 -1.00
C GLY A 52 7.73 13.23 -0.07
N VAL A 53 6.48 13.16 -0.55
CA VAL A 53 5.36 12.61 0.21
C VAL A 53 4.66 11.53 -0.62
N ILE A 54 4.40 10.38 0.00
CA ILE A 54 3.53 9.34 -0.54
C ILE A 54 2.34 9.23 0.40
N GLY A 55 1.15 9.56 -0.12
CA GLY A 55 -0.11 9.35 0.59
C GLY A 55 -0.79 8.07 0.12
N ILE A 56 -1.22 7.24 1.07
CA ILE A 56 -1.99 6.02 0.81
C ILE A 56 -3.38 6.22 1.41
N SER A 57 -4.42 6.05 0.58
CA SER A 57 -5.82 6.18 0.95
C SER A 57 -6.57 4.90 0.59
N ASN A 58 -7.51 4.50 1.44
CA ASN A 58 -8.48 3.44 1.09
C ASN A 58 -9.78 4.02 0.48
N ASP A 59 -9.95 5.35 0.52
CA ASP A 59 -11.09 6.05 -0.06
C ASP A 59 -10.71 6.64 -1.43
N PHE A 60 -11.32 6.12 -2.49
CA PHE A 60 -11.15 6.61 -3.86
C PHE A 60 -11.68 8.04 -4.07
N THR A 61 -12.59 8.49 -3.21
CA THR A 61 -13.15 9.85 -3.25
C THR A 61 -12.37 10.84 -2.40
N PHE A 62 -11.37 10.37 -1.65
CA PHE A 62 -10.56 11.22 -0.77
C PHE A 62 -9.99 12.43 -1.51
N ARG A 63 -9.49 12.19 -2.73
CA ARG A 63 -9.00 13.27 -3.60
C ARG A 63 -10.05 14.35 -3.77
N ASP A 64 -11.30 14.01 -4.09
CA ASP A 64 -12.34 15.00 -4.34
C ASP A 64 -12.65 15.87 -3.12
N ASN A 65 -12.46 15.32 -1.92
CA ASN A 65 -12.68 16.02 -0.64
C ASN A 65 -11.51 16.94 -0.24
N LEU A 66 -10.32 16.78 -0.85
CA LEU A 66 -9.17 17.64 -0.58
C LEU A 66 -9.40 19.08 -1.05
N SER A 67 -8.82 20.03 -0.30
CA SER A 67 -8.76 21.42 -0.71
C SER A 67 -7.97 21.58 -2.02
N ALA A 68 -8.32 22.58 -2.83
CA ALA A 68 -7.63 22.83 -4.12
C ALA A 68 -6.11 23.01 -3.96
N ARG A 69 -5.66 23.53 -2.82
CA ARG A 69 -4.25 23.74 -2.52
C ARG A 69 -3.51 22.43 -2.24
N VAL A 70 -4.13 21.49 -1.53
CA VAL A 70 -3.55 20.18 -1.26
C VAL A 70 -3.54 19.31 -2.50
N LYS A 71 -4.62 19.34 -3.31
CA LYS A 71 -4.67 18.65 -4.61
C LYS A 71 -3.50 19.01 -5.51
N ASP A 72 -3.18 20.30 -5.60
CA ASP A 72 -2.10 20.84 -6.43
C ASP A 72 -0.70 20.53 -5.88
N SER A 73 -0.56 20.22 -4.58
CA SER A 73 0.75 19.93 -3.98
C SER A 73 1.05 18.46 -3.78
N LEU A 74 0.04 17.65 -3.44
CA LEU A 74 0.19 16.25 -3.08
C LEU A 74 -0.09 15.32 -4.26
N CYS A 75 -1.03 15.68 -5.13
CA CYS A 75 -1.59 14.76 -6.12
C CYS A 75 -1.04 14.99 -7.53
N ASP A 76 0.27 15.24 -7.63
CA ASP A 76 0.99 15.37 -8.91
C ASP A 76 0.90 14.07 -9.73
N GLU A 77 1.09 12.93 -9.06
CA GLU A 77 1.01 11.59 -9.66
C GLU A 77 0.08 10.70 -8.82
N GLU A 78 -0.73 9.88 -9.49
CA GLU A 78 -1.71 9.00 -8.84
C GLU A 78 -1.60 7.57 -9.37
N ILE A 79 -1.59 6.60 -8.45
CA ILE A 79 -1.56 5.18 -8.77
C ILE A 79 -2.80 4.52 -8.15
N HIS A 80 -3.67 3.99 -9.02
CA HIS A 80 -4.87 3.28 -8.60
C HIS A 80 -4.58 1.78 -8.50
N PHE A 81 -4.81 1.20 -7.32
CA PHE A 81 -4.71 -0.24 -7.08
C PHE A 81 -6.12 -0.85 -7.05
N PRO A 82 -6.57 -1.55 -8.11
CA PRO A 82 -7.86 -2.23 -8.08
C PRO A 82 -7.84 -3.40 -7.09
N PRO A 83 -9.01 -3.86 -6.61
CA PRO A 83 -9.12 -5.11 -5.88
C PRO A 83 -8.56 -6.29 -6.69
N TYR A 84 -7.96 -7.25 -6.01
CA TYR A 84 -7.39 -8.42 -6.67
C TYR A 84 -8.46 -9.33 -7.26
N ASP A 85 -8.17 -9.90 -8.43
CA ASP A 85 -8.96 -10.98 -8.99
C ASP A 85 -8.64 -12.35 -8.35
N ALA A 86 -9.43 -13.37 -8.70
CA ALA A 86 -9.26 -14.71 -8.13
C ALA A 86 -7.91 -15.35 -8.49
N ASN A 87 -7.32 -15.05 -9.65
CA ASN A 87 -6.03 -15.60 -10.05
C ASN A 87 -4.89 -14.91 -9.28
N GLU A 88 -4.96 -13.59 -9.13
CA GLU A 88 -4.01 -12.81 -8.34
C GLU A 88 -4.03 -13.23 -6.87
N LEU A 89 -5.22 -13.35 -6.28
CA LEU A 89 -5.39 -13.88 -4.92
C LEU A 89 -4.87 -15.31 -4.81
N GLY A 90 -5.14 -16.16 -5.80
CA GLY A 90 -4.62 -17.53 -5.84
C GLY A 90 -3.10 -17.56 -5.81
N ASN A 91 -2.43 -16.71 -6.60
CA ASN A 91 -0.97 -16.60 -6.59
C ASN A 91 -0.43 -16.13 -5.25
N ILE A 92 -1.04 -15.11 -4.64
CA ILE A 92 -0.67 -14.62 -3.30
C ILE A 92 -0.82 -15.76 -2.27
N LEU A 93 -1.94 -16.48 -2.30
CA LEU A 93 -2.21 -17.57 -1.37
C LEU A 93 -1.21 -18.73 -1.53
N LYS A 94 -0.82 -19.08 -2.75
CA LYS A 94 0.18 -20.15 -2.99
C LYS A 94 1.53 -19.79 -2.37
N GLN A 95 2.00 -18.57 -2.59
CA GLN A 95 3.24 -18.10 -1.96
C GLN A 95 3.13 -18.19 -0.43
N ARG A 96 2.04 -17.68 0.14
CA ARG A 96 1.81 -17.68 1.60
C ARG A 96 1.62 -19.07 2.18
N ALA A 97 1.01 -19.99 1.43
CA ALA A 97 0.82 -21.37 1.86
C ALA A 97 2.16 -22.08 2.06
N SER A 98 3.14 -21.85 1.17
CA SER A 98 4.49 -22.42 1.30
C SER A 98 5.26 -21.92 2.54
N GLU A 99 4.91 -20.74 3.07
CA GLU A 99 5.49 -20.21 4.30
C GLU A 99 4.76 -20.70 5.56
N ALA A 100 3.48 -21.07 5.42
CA ALA A 100 2.59 -21.35 6.56
C ALA A 100 2.36 -22.83 6.85
N PHE A 101 2.41 -23.68 5.82
CA PHE A 101 2.07 -25.11 5.91
C PHE A 101 3.32 -25.98 5.74
N HIS A 102 3.43 -27.03 6.56
CA HIS A 102 4.47 -28.03 6.39
C HIS A 102 4.29 -28.80 5.07
N ASP A 103 5.37 -29.37 4.55
CA ASP A 103 5.34 -30.21 3.34
C ASP A 103 4.63 -29.52 2.16
N THR A 104 4.78 -28.20 2.09
CA THR A 104 4.16 -27.34 1.08
C THR A 104 5.23 -26.43 0.49
N THR A 105 5.36 -26.44 -0.83
CA THR A 105 6.34 -25.63 -1.56
C THR A 105 5.66 -24.88 -2.69
N ALA A 106 6.10 -23.66 -2.96
CA ALA A 106 5.65 -22.86 -4.09
C ALA A 106 6.84 -22.52 -4.99
N SER A 107 6.70 -22.80 -6.29
CA SER A 107 7.69 -22.45 -7.30
C SER A 107 7.15 -21.33 -8.17
N GLN A 108 7.92 -20.25 -8.31
CA GLN A 108 7.56 -19.16 -9.22
C GLN A 108 7.86 -19.59 -10.66
N LEU A 109 6.89 -19.38 -11.55
CA LEU A 109 6.99 -19.62 -12.98
C LEU A 109 7.51 -18.37 -13.71
N ASP A 110 7.98 -18.52 -14.94
CA ASP A 110 8.55 -17.42 -15.75
C ASP A 110 7.57 -16.25 -15.98
N ASN A 111 6.26 -16.51 -15.91
CA ASN A 111 5.21 -15.50 -16.04
C ASN A 111 4.84 -14.81 -14.71
N GLY A 112 5.58 -15.11 -13.64
CA GLY A 112 5.37 -14.55 -12.29
C GLY A 112 4.30 -15.26 -11.46
N ALA A 113 3.56 -16.22 -12.01
CA ALA A 113 2.60 -17.03 -11.26
C ALA A 113 3.29 -18.07 -10.37
N PHE A 114 2.57 -18.61 -9.41
CA PHE A 114 3.07 -19.68 -8.53
C PHE A 114 2.41 -21.02 -8.86
N GLU A 115 3.21 -22.07 -8.89
CA GLU A 115 2.75 -23.46 -8.81
C GLU A 115 2.98 -23.96 -7.38
N LEU A 116 1.98 -24.62 -6.80
CA LEU A 116 2.04 -25.16 -5.45
C LEU A 116 2.12 -26.67 -5.51
N SER A 117 3.04 -27.26 -4.75
CA SER A 117 3.06 -28.68 -4.44
C SER A 117 2.89 -28.84 -2.94
N SER A 118 1.84 -29.55 -2.50
CA SER A 118 1.54 -29.78 -1.10
C SER A 118 1.07 -31.21 -0.88
N ASP A 119 1.57 -31.86 0.16
CA ASP A 119 1.07 -33.18 0.59
C ASP A 119 -0.14 -33.05 1.54
N ILE A 120 -0.45 -31.84 2.00
CA ILE A 120 -1.47 -31.59 3.03
C ILE A 120 -2.64 -30.72 2.56
N LEU A 121 -2.47 -29.95 1.47
CA LEU A 121 -3.53 -29.17 0.86
C LEU A 121 -4.01 -29.86 -0.41
N GLU A 122 -5.32 -30.02 -0.56
CA GLU A 122 -5.91 -30.44 -1.83
C GLU A 122 -5.81 -29.30 -2.87
N ASP A 123 -5.67 -29.67 -4.15
CA ASP A 123 -5.44 -28.73 -5.25
C ASP A 123 -6.52 -27.63 -5.37
N ASP A 124 -7.75 -27.92 -4.94
CA ASP A 124 -8.90 -27.03 -5.04
C ASP A 124 -9.04 -26.04 -3.86
N VAL A 125 -8.28 -26.23 -2.76
CA VAL A 125 -8.43 -25.40 -1.54
C VAL A 125 -8.09 -23.94 -1.81
N ILE A 126 -6.94 -23.68 -2.46
CA ILE A 126 -6.52 -22.32 -2.78
C ILE A 126 -7.44 -21.66 -3.82
N PRO A 127 -7.75 -22.30 -4.97
CA PRO A 127 -8.72 -21.75 -5.91
C PRO A 127 -10.05 -21.39 -5.27
N LEU A 128 -10.57 -22.23 -4.37
CA LEU A 128 -11.83 -21.98 -3.68
C LEU A 128 -11.74 -20.75 -2.76
N CYS A 129 -10.70 -20.67 -1.93
CA CYS A 129 -10.49 -19.53 -1.03
C CYS A 129 -10.32 -18.21 -1.80
N ALA A 130 -9.56 -18.25 -2.90
CA ALA A 130 -9.33 -17.10 -3.76
C ALA A 130 -10.61 -16.64 -4.45
N ALA A 131 -11.40 -17.56 -5.01
CA ALA A 131 -12.67 -17.25 -5.66
C ALA A 131 -13.67 -16.61 -4.69
N PHE A 132 -13.80 -17.15 -3.47
CA PHE A 132 -14.69 -16.57 -2.46
C PHE A 132 -14.26 -15.16 -2.04
N ALA A 133 -12.97 -14.92 -1.84
CA ALA A 133 -12.47 -13.60 -1.47
C ALA A 133 -12.59 -12.58 -2.62
N ALA A 134 -12.34 -13.00 -3.86
CA ALA A 134 -12.49 -12.17 -5.05
C ALA A 134 -13.95 -11.76 -5.29
N GLN A 135 -14.90 -12.67 -5.07
CA GLN A 135 -16.33 -12.39 -5.23
C GLN A 135 -16.84 -11.35 -4.22
N ASP A 136 -16.28 -11.32 -3.01
CA ASP A 136 -16.75 -10.45 -1.94
C ASP A 136 -16.06 -9.08 -1.95
N SER A 137 -14.72 -9.05 -1.88
CA SER A 137 -13.96 -7.80 -1.71
C SER A 137 -12.67 -7.69 -2.52
N GLY A 138 -12.15 -8.79 -3.08
CA GLY A 138 -10.81 -8.83 -3.66
C GLY A 138 -9.69 -8.66 -2.62
N SER A 139 -9.99 -8.82 -1.32
CA SER A 139 -9.02 -8.61 -0.24
C SER A 139 -8.13 -9.83 0.00
N ALA A 140 -6.81 -9.64 -0.15
CA ALA A 140 -5.82 -10.66 0.22
C ALA A 140 -5.89 -11.05 1.70
N ARG A 141 -6.25 -10.11 2.58
CA ARG A 141 -6.45 -10.38 4.02
C ARG A 141 -7.61 -11.34 4.25
N GLN A 142 -8.72 -11.16 3.52
CA GLN A 142 -9.86 -12.06 3.59
C GLN A 142 -9.50 -13.44 3.03
N ALA A 143 -8.83 -13.49 1.88
CA ALA A 143 -8.37 -14.74 1.27
C ALA A 143 -7.50 -15.55 2.24
N LEU A 144 -6.53 -14.91 2.90
CA LEU A 144 -5.68 -15.57 3.90
C LEU A 144 -6.47 -16.05 5.12
N LYS A 145 -7.44 -15.26 5.57
CA LYS A 145 -8.32 -15.65 6.68
C LYS A 145 -9.17 -16.88 6.35
N LEU A 146 -9.58 -17.04 5.09
CA LEU A 146 -10.29 -18.24 4.63
C LEU A 146 -9.36 -19.46 4.60
N LEU A 147 -8.12 -19.27 4.15
CA LEU A 147 -7.13 -20.36 4.09
C LEU A 147 -6.67 -20.86 5.47
N TYR A 148 -6.62 -19.98 6.48
CA TYR A 148 -6.19 -20.34 7.85
C TYR A 148 -7.33 -20.82 8.76
N LYS A 149 -8.55 -20.95 8.25
CA LYS A 149 -9.72 -21.38 9.02
C LYS A 149 -9.85 -22.90 9.02
#